data_AF-K7LTM2-F1
#
_entry.id   AF-K7LTM2-F1
#
_cell.length_a   1.000
_cell.length_b   1.000
_cell.length_c   1.000
_cell.angle_alpha   90.00
_cell.angle_beta   90.00
_cell.angle_gamma   90.00
#
_symmetry.space_group_name_H-M   'P 1'
#
loop_
_entity.id
_entity.type
_entity.pdbx_description
1 polymer ?
#
loop_
_entity_poly.entity_id
_entity_poly.type
_entity_poly.pdbx_seq_one_letter_code
_entity_poly.pdbx_strand_id
1 'polypeptide(L)' 'MTIWNYVVTAHKPTNVTHSCVGNFTSPRDLYLIIAKCTRI' A
#
# COMPACT_ATOMS: atom_id res chain seq x y z
N MET A 1 31.21 -19.18 10.76
CA MET A 1 30.86 -17.80 10.32
C MET A 1 29.36 -17.76 10.13
N THR A 2 28.65 -16.93 10.89
CA THR A 2 27.20 -16.72 10.74
C THR A 2 26.96 -15.71 9.61
N ILE A 3 26.00 -16.00 8.74
CA ILE A 3 25.64 -15.17 7.59
C ILE A 3 24.62 -14.11 8.04
N TRP A 4 24.88 -12.84 7.72
CA TRP A 4 23.95 -11.73 7.92
C TRP A 4 23.44 -11.26 6.56
N ASN A 5 22.13 -11.33 6.33
CA ASN A 5 21.49 -10.91 5.08
C ASN A 5 20.74 -9.60 5.26
N TYR A 6 20.78 -8.73 4.24
CA TYR A 6 19.94 -7.53 4.14
C TYR A 6 18.97 -7.70 2.98
N VAL A 7 17.67 -7.60 3.26
CA VAL A 7 16.59 -7.80 2.29
C VAL A 7 15.82 -6.50 2.12
N VAL A 8 15.63 -6.07 0.87
CA VAL A 8 14.91 -4.84 0.52
C VAL A 8 13.92 -5.10 -0.61
N THR A 9 12.81 -4.35 -0.64
CA THR A 9 11.79 -4.46 -1.67
C THR A 9 12.28 -3.86 -2.99
N ALA A 10 12.54 -4.71 -4.00
CA ALA A 10 12.88 -4.24 -5.35
C ALA A 10 11.67 -3.58 -6.05
N HIS A 11 10.49 -4.18 -5.96
CA HIS A 11 9.24 -3.64 -6.49
C HIS A 11 8.11 -3.78 -5.47
N LYS A 12 7.31 -2.72 -5.29
CA LYS A 12 6.20 -2.72 -4.34
C LYS A 12 5.10 -3.70 -4.80
N PRO A 13 4.34 -4.29 -3.86
CA PRO A 13 3.22 -5.16 -4.22
C PRO A 13 2.21 -4.46 -5.14
N THR A 14 1.75 -5.16 -6.17
CA THR A 14 0.82 -4.63 -7.17
C THR A 14 -0.60 -5.13 -6.98
N ASN A 15 -0.80 -6.27 -6.33
CA ASN A 15 -2.10 -6.89 -6.12
C ASN A 15 -2.98 -6.05 -5.19
N VAL A 16 -4.25 -5.88 -5.57
CA VAL A 16 -5.25 -5.18 -4.74
C VAL A 16 -6.00 -6.21 -3.92
N THR A 17 -6.17 -5.93 -2.62
CA THR A 17 -6.93 -6.79 -1.69
C THR A 17 -8.26 -6.16 -1.32
N HIS A 18 -8.29 -4.85 -1.11
CA HIS A 18 -9.49 -4.11 -0.73
C HIS A 18 -9.47 -2.73 -1.36
N SER A 19 -10.65 -2.15 -1.59
CA SER A 19 -10.82 -0.78 -2.03
C SER A 19 -11.97 -0.13 -1.28
N CYS A 20 -11.88 1.18 -1.04
CA CYS A 20 -12.96 1.96 -0.47
C CYS A 20 -13.00 3.37 -1.07
N VAL A 21 -14.19 3.95 -1.15
CA VAL A 21 -14.42 5.31 -1.64
C VAL A 21 -14.88 6.21 -0.51
N GLY A 22 -14.46 7.47 -0.53
CA GLY A 22 -14.85 8.43 0.49
C GLY A 22 -14.11 9.76 0.42
N ASN A 23 -14.53 10.68 1.27
CA ASN A 23 -14.06 12.05 1.32
C ASN A 23 -12.98 12.17 2.40
N PHE A 24 -11.79 11.63 2.12
CA PHE A 24 -10.76 11.39 3.15
C PHE A 24 -9.91 12.61 3.51
N THR A 25 -9.61 13.50 2.57
CA THR A 25 -8.74 14.68 2.83
C THR A 25 -9.50 16.00 2.85
N SER A 26 -10.71 16.03 2.29
CA SER A 26 -11.53 17.23 2.18
C SER A 26 -13.00 16.82 1.97
N PRO A 27 -13.98 17.57 2.52
CA PRO A 27 -15.40 17.21 2.40
C PRO A 27 -15.95 17.25 0.98
N ARG A 28 -15.26 17.90 0.03
CA ARG A 28 -15.73 18.02 -1.37
C ARG A 28 -14.99 17.10 -2.34
N ASP A 29 -13.90 16.49 -1.90
CA ASP A 29 -13.04 15.69 -2.77
C ASP A 29 -13.31 14.21 -2.51
N LEU A 30 -13.76 13.51 -3.55
CA LEU A 30 -14.04 12.07 -3.50
C LEU A 30 -12.81 11.30 -3.95
N TYR A 31 -12.29 10.43 -3.08
CA TYR A 31 -11.11 9.62 -3.34
C TYR A 31 -11.42 8.13 -3.33
N LEU A 32 -10.53 7.37 -3.97
CA LEU A 32 -10.45 5.92 -3.95
C LEU A 32 -9.16 5.50 -3.25
N ILE A 33 -9.29 4.77 -2.15
CA ILE A 33 -8.17 4.15 -1.44
C ILE A 33 -8.06 2.69 -1.87
N ILE A 34 -6.83 2.21 -2.07
CA ILE A 34 -6.56 0.86 -2.58
C ILE A 34 -5.50 0.17 -1.72
N ALA A 35 -5.91 -0.85 -0.97
CA ALA A 35 -5.00 -1.63 -0.14
C ALA A 35 -4.27 -2.71 -0.98
N LYS A 36 -2.95 -2.61 -1.06
CA LYS A 36 -2.04 -3.57 -1.73
C LYS A 36 -1.08 -4.22 -0.72
N CYS A 37 -1.58 -5.24 -0.01
CA CYS A 37 -0.85 -5.93 1.05
C CYS A 37 -0.37 -4.97 2.16
N THR A 38 0.91 -4.59 2.16
CA THR A 38 1.52 -3.66 3.13
C THR A 38 1.57 -2.20 2.64
N ARG A 39 0.71 -1.85 1.68
CA ARG A 39 0.57 -0.50 1.10
C ARG A 39 -0.92 -0.11 1.07
N ILE A 40 -1.22 1.16 1.32
CA ILE A 40 -2.54 1.79 1.22
C ILE A 40 -2.41 3.01 0.32
#